data_AF-A0A4U0QCE3-F1
#
_entry.id   AF-A0A4U0QCE3-F1
#
_cell.length_a   1.000
_cell.length_b   1.000
_cell.length_c   1.000
_cell.angle_alpha   90.00
_cell.angle_beta   90.00
_cell.angle_gamma   90.00
#
_symmetry.space_group_name_H-M   'P 1'
#
loop_
_entity.id
_entity.type
_entity.pdbx_description
1 polymer ?
#
loop_
_entity_poly.entity_id
_entity_poly.type
_entity_poly.pdbx_seq_one_letter_code
_entity_poly.pdbx_strand_id
1 'polypeptide(L)' 'MGSLSIWHWLIVLLIIVLVFGTKKLGNIGKDLGSAVRGFKEGVRGDEEPKQAQSEPEKGRVIDVAERDKR' A
#
# COMPACT_ATOMS: atom_id res chain seq x y z
N MET A 1 0.32 6.60 37.04
CA MET A 1 -0.76 6.85 36.06
C MET A 1 -0.22 6.47 34.69
N GLY A 2 -0.21 5.17 34.37
CA GLY A 2 0.43 4.59 33.18
C GLY A 2 -0.53 4.36 32.01
N SER A 3 -1.48 5.28 31.82
CA SER A 3 -2.56 5.17 30.82
C SER A 3 -2.08 5.33 29.37
N LEU A 4 -0.79 5.56 29.13
CA LEU A 4 -0.19 5.74 27.80
C LEU A 4 0.85 4.66 27.48
N SER A 5 0.66 3.43 27.97
CA SER A 5 1.51 2.31 27.58
C SER A 5 1.31 2.02 26.10
N ILE A 6 2.39 2.06 25.32
CA ILE A 6 2.42 1.71 23.88
C ILE A 6 1.78 0.33 23.63
N TRP A 7 1.83 -0.57 24.62
CA TRP A 7 1.16 -1.86 24.59
C TRP A 7 -0.37 -1.77 24.45
N HIS A 8 -1.02 -0.77 25.03
CA HIS A 8 -2.47 -0.58 24.89
C HIS A 8 -2.84 -0.26 23.44
N TRP A 9 -2.08 0.63 22.79
CA TRP A 9 -2.30 1.00 21.39
C TRP A 9 -2.09 -0.18 20.43
N LEU A 10 -1.13 -1.06 20.70
CA LEU A 10 -0.95 -2.30 19.94
C LEU A 10 -2.18 -3.23 20.03
N ILE A 11 -2.72 -3.43 21.25
CA ILE A 11 -3.92 -4.26 21.45
C ILE A 11 -5.13 -3.64 20.76
N VAL A 12 -5.32 -2.32 20.88
CA VAL A 12 -6.45 -1.62 20.26
C VAL A 12 -6.38 -1.71 18.73
N LEU A 13 -5.20 -1.50 18.15
CA LEU A 13 -5.00 -1.61 16.71
C LEU A 13 -5.29 -3.04 16.21
N LEU A 14 -4.88 -4.06 16.96
CA LEU A 14 -5.18 -5.45 16.63
C LEU A 14 -6.70 -5.71 16.59
N ILE A 15 -7.44 -5.21 17.59
CA ILE A 15 -8.89 -5.38 17.63
C ILE A 15 -9.57 -4.65 16.46
N ILE A 16 -9.13 -3.43 16.12
CA ILE A 16 -9.67 -2.70 14.97
C ILE A 16 -9.47 -3.49 13.68
N VAL A 17 -8.28 -4.06 13.47
CA VAL A 17 -8.00 -4.89 12.28
C VAL A 17 -8.87 -6.14 12.24
N LEU A 18 -9.13 -6.79 13.39
CA LEU A 18 -10.00 -7.96 13.47
C LEU A 18 -11.47 -7.63 13.19
N VAL A 19 -11.98 -6.51 13.71
CA VAL A 19 -13.38 -6.07 13.51
C VAL A 19 -13.64 -5.65 12.08
N PHE A 20 -12.74 -4.85 11.49
CA PHE A 20 -12.90 -4.38 10.11
C PHE A 20 -12.45 -5.43 9.08
N GLY A 21 -11.62 -6.38 9.49
CA GLY A 21 -10.98 -7.37 8.62
C GLY A 21 -9.86 -6.77 7.76
N THR A 22 -8.86 -7.58 7.42
CA THR A 22 -7.72 -7.17 6.58
C THR A 22 -8.13 -6.77 5.16
N LYS A 23 -9.27 -7.28 4.67
CA LYS A 23 -9.77 -7.03 3.31
C LYS A 23 -10.30 -5.61 3.12
N LYS A 24 -11.04 -5.05 4.09
CA LYS A 24 -11.51 -3.66 4.03
C LYS A 24 -10.39 -2.67 4.33
N LEU A 25 -9.55 -2.97 5.33
CA LEU A 25 -8.39 -2.13 5.67
C LEU A 25 -7.36 -2.09 4.54
N GLY A 26 -7.16 -3.20 3.82
CA GLY A 26 -6.25 -3.25 2.67
C GLY A 26 -6.75 -2.42 1.47
N ASN A 27 -8.04 -2.45 1.16
CA ASN A 27 -8.59 -1.67 0.04
C ASN A 27 -8.51 -0.16 0.33
N ILE A 28 -8.97 0.25 1.51
CA ILE A 28 -8.93 1.66 1.95
C ILE A 28 -7.47 2.11 2.18
N GLY A 29 -6.64 1.25 2.74
CA GLY A 29 -5.22 1.50 2.97
C GLY A 29 -4.41 1.64 1.68
N LYS A 30 -4.80 0.98 0.59
CA LYS A 30 -4.17 1.16 -0.72
C LYS A 30 -4.51 2.53 -1.31
N ASP A 31 -5.76 2.97 -1.19
CA ASP A 31 -6.20 4.27 -1.68
C ASP A 31 -5.58 5.42 -0.87
N LEU A 32 -5.62 5.33 0.46
CA LEU A 32 -4.94 6.29 1.36
C LEU A 32 -3.42 6.23 1.21
N GLY A 33 -2.85 5.03 1.09
CA GLY A 33 -1.41 4.81 0.95
C GLY A 33 -0.86 5.45 -0.32
N SER A 34 -1.60 5.37 -1.43
CA SER A 34 -1.23 6.00 -2.70
C SER A 34 -1.23 7.53 -2.58
N ALA A 35 -2.24 8.10 -1.92
CA ALA A 35 -2.31 9.54 -1.67
C ALA A 35 -1.19 10.04 -0.75
N VAL A 36 -0.90 9.32 0.34
CA VAL A 36 0.18 9.65 1.28
C VAL A 36 1.56 9.48 0.62
N ARG A 37 1.72 8.51 -0.28
CA ARG A 37 2.97 8.28 -1.03
C ARG A 37 3.28 9.45 -1.95
N GLY A 38 2.31 9.93 -2.72
CA GLY A 38 2.46 11.14 -3.54
C GLY A 38 2.73 12.40 -2.71
N PHE A 39 2.09 12.54 -1.55
CA PHE A 39 2.35 13.64 -0.62
C PHE A 39 3.79 13.61 -0.08
N LYS A 40 4.27 12.44 0.36
CA LYS A 40 5.65 12.26 0.84
C LYS A 40 6.67 12.52 -0.26
N GLU A 41 6.40 12.09 -1.49
CA GLU A 41 7.26 12.34 -2.65
C GLU A 41 7.30 13.83 -3.01
N GLY A 42 6.17 14.52 -2.99
CA GLY A 42 6.11 15.97 -3.22
C GLY A 42 6.80 16.79 -2.11
N VAL A 43 6.69 16.36 -0.85
CA VAL A 43 7.35 17.02 0.29
C VAL A 43 8.86 16.74 0.33
N ARG A 44 9.32 15.61 -0.23
CA ARG A 44 10.75 15.28 -0.39
C ARG A 44 11.37 15.81 -1.68
N GLY A 45 10.60 16.54 -2.48
CA GLY A 45 10.87 16.87 -3.88
C GLY A 45 11.96 17.92 -4.16
N ASP A 46 13.03 17.98 -3.37
CA ASP A 46 14.19 18.85 -3.66
C ASP A 46 15.57 18.16 -3.57
N GLU A 47 15.68 16.90 -3.13
CA GLU A 47 17.01 16.29 -2.91
C GLU A 47 17.32 14.94 -3.58
N GLU A 48 16.40 14.22 -4.25
CA GLU A 48 16.77 13.00 -4.97
C GLU A 48 15.75 12.59 -6.08
N PRO A 49 16.21 12.16 -7.27
CA PRO A 49 15.30 11.73 -8.32
C PRO A 49 14.87 10.27 -8.11
N LYS A 50 13.55 10.08 -8.14
CA LYS A 50 12.87 8.92 -8.74
C LYS A 50 13.13 7.56 -8.09
N GLN A 51 12.28 7.17 -7.14
CA GLN A 51 12.02 5.75 -6.88
C GLN A 51 10.66 5.53 -6.21
N ALA A 52 9.62 5.38 -7.03
CA ALA A 52 8.35 4.83 -6.57
C ALA A 52 7.54 4.22 -7.72
N GLN A 53 8.12 3.21 -8.35
CA GLN A 53 7.34 2.27 -9.16
C GLN A 53 6.34 1.56 -8.23
N SER A 54 5.05 1.77 -8.49
CA SER A 54 3.95 1.00 -7.91
C SER A 54 3.10 0.49 -9.07
N GLU A 55 3.69 -0.35 -9.92
CA GLU A 55 2.91 -1.21 -10.81
C GLU A 55 2.27 -2.32 -9.96
N PRO A 56 0.94 -2.49 -9.98
CA PRO A 56 0.37 -3.77 -9.64
C PRO A 56 0.71 -4.72 -10.80
N GLU A 57 1.75 -5.53 -10.61
CA GLU A 57 1.96 -6.74 -11.40
C GLU A 57 0.77 -7.68 -11.18
N LYS A 58 -0.28 -7.56 -12.00
CA LYS A 58 -1.28 -8.61 -12.17
C LYS A 58 -1.97 -8.45 -13.53
N GLY A 59 -1.40 -9.08 -14.55
CA GLY A 59 -2.00 -9.11 -15.89
C GLY A 59 -1.15 -9.69 -17.01
N ARG A 60 -0.01 -10.34 -16.74
CA ARG A 60 0.74 -11.07 -17.77
C ARG A 60 0.24 -12.52 -17.87
N VAL A 61 -0.99 -12.68 -18.33
CA VAL A 61 -1.59 -13.92 -18.85
C VAL A 61 -2.59 -13.43 -19.91
N ILE A 62 -2.31 -13.48 -21.20
CA ILE A 62 -2.34 -14.66 -22.07
C ILE A 62 -1.54 -14.30 -23.35
N ASP A 63 -0.41 -14.98 -23.48
CA ASP A 63 0.09 -15.60 -24.71
C ASP A 63 0.27 -14.76 -25.98
N VAL A 64 1.54 -14.39 -26.17
CA VAL A 64 2.25 -14.35 -27.45
C VAL A 64 2.18 -15.74 -28.11
N ALA A 65 1.01 -16.11 -28.63
CA ALA A 65 0.85 -17.24 -29.53
C ALA A 65 0.43 -16.68 -30.91
N GLU A 66 1.07 -17.17 -31.97
CA GLU A 66 0.68 -16.92 -33.36
C GLU A 66 1.06 -15.57 -34.01
N ARG A 67 2.29 -15.06 -33.83
CA ARG A 67 2.87 -14.09 -34.79
C ARG A 67 4.17 -14.56 -35.46
N ASP A 68 4.39 -15.88 -35.47
CA ASP A 68 5.51 -16.54 -36.14
C ASP A 68 5.01 -17.46 -37.27
N LYS A 69 4.39 -16.86 -38.28
CA LYS A 69 4.32 -17.45 -39.62
C LYS A 69 4.20 -16.36 -40.68
N ARG A 70 5.35 -15.77 -41.00
CA ARG A 70 5.62 -15.12 -42.28
C ARG A 70 6.85 -15.78 -42.88
#